data_AF-A0A9D0VJH0-F1
#
_entry.id   AF-A0A9D0VJH0-F1
#
_cell.length_a   1.000
_cell.length_b   1.000
_cell.length_c   1.000
_cell.angle_alpha   90.00
_cell.angle_beta   90.00
_cell.angle_gamma   90.00
#
_symmetry.space_group_name_H-M   'P 1'
#
loop_
_entity.id
_entity.type
_entity.pdbx_description
1 polymer ?
#
loop_
_entity_poly.entity_id
_entity_poly.type
_entity_poly.pdbx_seq_one_letter_code
_entity_poly.pdbx_strand_id
1 'polypeptide(L)'
;MAMIQLALLAPMAVAADLTQEQLADVLAFRDQHLQIREVQTVIPGTVSVMRSGWGWGRRPWRGYAWDTRDVIRTPPEVMHEWVVFQGPQRLTVPEFLDVVGRHGEADALMERITRSEKTSRSFGAASLGGVAAGVAGVVGVLVAPPDQQPTFSAIGLGGLGTAILGGLVSSVSASRSATLAHDFPSAIDLEVASEEVREHNEELRERLGVSPRTAYRELSRDPRRVRGP
;
A
#
# COMPACT_ATOMS: atom_id res chain seq x y z
N MET A 1 -33.03 -19.39 -13.33
CA MET A 1 -31.82 -18.81 -13.95
C MET A 1 -32.22 -17.68 -14.90
N ALA A 2 -32.76 -16.59 -14.34
CA ALA A 2 -33.23 -15.40 -15.07
C ALA A 2 -33.30 -14.23 -14.08
N MET A 3 -32.14 -13.68 -13.69
CA MET A 3 -32.06 -12.50 -12.81
C MET A 3 -30.75 -11.72 -13.05
N ILE A 4 -30.38 -11.53 -14.33
CA ILE A 4 -29.23 -10.67 -14.72
C ILE A 4 -29.61 -9.84 -15.97
N GLN A 5 -30.80 -9.22 -15.97
CA GLN A 5 -31.13 -8.24 -17.02
C GLN A 5 -31.78 -6.95 -16.51
N LEU A 6 -32.13 -6.82 -15.22
CA LEU A 6 -32.81 -5.61 -14.73
C LEU A 6 -31.88 -4.46 -14.29
N ALA A 7 -30.58 -4.69 -14.12
CA ALA A 7 -29.67 -3.64 -13.62
C ALA A 7 -29.18 -2.66 -14.71
N LEU A 8 -29.42 -2.95 -15.99
CA LEU A 8 -28.95 -2.13 -17.13
C LEU A 8 -29.99 -1.13 -17.66
N LEU A 9 -31.24 -1.17 -17.17
CA LEU A 9 -32.32 -0.28 -17.66
C LEU A 9 -32.59 0.93 -16.75
N ALA A 10 -31.99 1.00 -15.56
CA ALA A 10 -32.14 2.13 -14.65
C ALA A 10 -31.53 3.49 -15.11
N PRO A 11 -30.47 3.57 -15.94
CA PRO A 11 -29.90 4.88 -16.28
C PRO A 11 -30.74 5.70 -17.26
N MET A 12 -31.72 5.10 -17.96
CA MET A 12 -32.40 5.79 -19.07
C MET A 12 -33.52 6.77 -18.65
N ALA A 13 -34.06 6.66 -17.44
CA ALA A 13 -35.19 7.51 -17.04
C ALA A 13 -34.81 8.97 -16.70
N VAL A 14 -33.51 9.32 -16.66
CA VAL A 14 -33.05 10.71 -16.43
C VAL A 14 -32.48 11.40 -17.65
N ALA A 15 -32.11 10.63 -18.67
CA ALA A 15 -31.78 11.19 -19.97
C ALA A 15 -33.03 11.78 -20.68
N ALA A 16 -34.24 11.52 -20.19
CA ALA A 16 -35.48 11.94 -20.86
C ALA A 16 -35.68 13.48 -20.89
N ASP A 17 -35.13 14.22 -19.92
CA ASP A 17 -35.32 15.68 -19.80
C ASP A 17 -34.00 16.48 -19.87
N LEU A 18 -32.83 15.82 -19.89
CA LEU A 18 -31.53 16.48 -19.99
C LEU A 18 -31.10 16.59 -21.44
N THR A 19 -30.53 17.73 -21.82
CA THR A 19 -29.84 17.83 -23.11
C THR A 19 -28.62 16.91 -23.12
N GLN A 20 -28.16 16.50 -24.30
CA GLN A 20 -26.97 15.66 -24.44
C GLN A 20 -25.73 16.29 -23.77
N GLU A 21 -25.63 17.62 -23.83
CA GLU A 21 -24.58 18.42 -23.18
C GLU A 21 -24.70 18.33 -21.65
N GLN A 22 -25.89 18.58 -21.09
CA GLN A 22 -26.11 18.46 -19.64
C GLN A 22 -25.86 17.04 -19.12
N LEU A 23 -26.18 16.02 -19.90
CA LEU A 23 -25.87 14.64 -19.55
C LEU A 23 -24.36 14.41 -19.51
N ALA A 24 -23.61 14.94 -20.47
CA ALA A 24 -22.15 14.85 -20.48
C ALA A 24 -21.53 15.53 -19.25
N ASP A 25 -22.01 16.72 -18.89
CA ASP A 25 -21.54 17.46 -17.71
C ASP A 25 -21.85 16.72 -16.41
N VAL A 26 -23.04 16.12 -16.30
CA VAL A 26 -23.44 15.32 -15.13
C VAL A 26 -22.58 14.06 -15.00
N LEU A 27 -22.26 13.39 -16.12
CA LEU A 27 -21.37 12.24 -16.11
C LEU A 27 -19.94 12.65 -15.75
N ALA A 28 -19.45 13.77 -16.30
CA ALA A 28 -18.15 14.33 -15.95
C ALA A 28 -18.08 14.68 -14.46
N PHE A 29 -19.13 15.28 -13.90
CA PHE A 29 -19.25 15.56 -12.48
C PHE A 29 -19.18 14.27 -11.67
N ARG A 30 -19.96 13.23 -12.02
CA ARG A 30 -19.95 11.95 -11.31
C ARG A 30 -18.57 11.31 -11.31
N ASP A 31 -17.87 11.36 -12.43
CA ASP A 31 -16.59 10.69 -12.60
C ASP A 31 -15.45 11.46 -11.89
N GLN A 32 -15.54 12.80 -11.80
CA GLN A 32 -14.55 13.64 -11.12
C GLN A 32 -14.85 13.95 -9.66
N HIS A 33 -16.07 13.68 -9.19
CA HIS A 33 -16.50 13.97 -7.82
C HIS A 33 -15.70 13.16 -6.80
N LEU A 34 -15.22 13.85 -5.77
CA LEU A 34 -14.47 13.26 -4.66
C LEU A 34 -15.39 12.71 -3.56
N GLN A 35 -15.12 11.50 -3.08
CA GLN A 35 -15.88 10.86 -2.00
C GLN A 35 -14.94 10.30 -0.94
N ILE A 36 -15.19 10.64 0.31
CA ILE A 36 -14.57 9.94 1.44
C ILE A 36 -15.39 8.69 1.72
N ARG A 37 -14.72 7.54 1.80
CA ARG A 37 -15.33 6.25 2.12
C ARG A 37 -14.50 5.56 3.19
N GLU A 38 -15.17 4.91 4.12
CA GLU A 38 -14.52 3.97 5.01
C GLU A 38 -14.30 2.65 4.27
N VAL A 39 -13.07 2.14 4.31
CA VAL A 39 -12.64 0.91 3.69
C VAL A 39 -12.04 0.03 4.77
N GLN A 40 -12.45 -1.24 4.75
CA GLN A 40 -11.84 -2.26 5.58
C GLN A 40 -10.70 -2.90 4.80
N THR A 41 -9.47 -2.66 5.25
CA THR A 41 -8.29 -3.32 4.71
C THR A 41 -7.94 -4.50 5.62
N VAL A 42 -8.00 -5.71 5.05
CA VAL A 42 -7.61 -6.93 5.76
C VAL A 42 -6.11 -7.11 5.58
N ILE A 43 -5.35 -6.94 6.66
CA ILE A 43 -3.94 -7.30 6.68
C ILE A 43 -3.88 -8.82 6.86
N PRO A 44 -3.33 -9.57 5.88
CA PRO A 44 -3.24 -11.01 6.00
C PRO A 44 -2.34 -11.37 7.18
N GLY A 45 -2.84 -12.25 8.04
CA GLY A 45 -2.05 -12.82 9.11
C GLY A 45 -0.82 -13.54 8.56
N THR A 46 0.31 -13.43 9.25
CA THR A 46 1.53 -14.15 8.86
C THR A 46 1.76 -15.34 9.77
N VAL A 47 2.30 -16.41 9.19
CA VAL A 47 2.80 -17.55 9.95
C VAL A 47 4.30 -17.58 9.76
N SER A 48 5.04 -17.14 10.78
CA SER A 48 6.49 -17.20 10.79
C SER A 48 6.94 -18.45 11.52
N VAL A 49 7.63 -19.33 10.82
CA VAL A 49 8.26 -20.50 11.43
C VAL A 49 9.71 -20.12 11.73
N MET A 50 10.00 -19.79 12.98
CA MET A 50 11.38 -19.65 13.44
C MET A 50 11.92 -21.03 13.75
N ARG A 51 12.96 -21.42 13.00
CA ARG A 51 13.79 -22.56 13.32
C ARG A 51 15.07 -22.04 13.95
N SER A 52 15.13 -21.99 15.28
CA SER A 52 16.38 -21.70 15.98
C SER A 52 17.21 -22.98 16.04
N GLY A 53 18.39 -22.96 15.42
CA GLY A 53 19.26 -24.12 15.32
C GLY A 53 20.71 -23.70 15.12
N TRP A 54 21.31 -23.08 16.13
CA TRP A 54 22.75 -22.83 16.19
C TRP A 54 23.34 -23.64 17.35
N GLY A 55 23.71 -24.88 17.06
CA GLY A 55 24.55 -25.68 17.93
C GLY A 55 26.02 -25.44 17.60
N TRP A 56 26.71 -24.56 18.34
CA TRP A 56 28.17 -24.52 18.38
C TRP A 56 28.69 -25.69 19.24
N GLY A 57 28.48 -26.92 18.75
CA GLY A 57 28.90 -28.15 19.42
C GLY A 57 30.24 -28.64 18.89
N ARG A 58 31.34 -28.31 19.58
CA ARG A 58 32.70 -28.87 19.34
C ARG A 58 32.83 -30.36 19.72
N ARG A 59 31.78 -31.19 19.61
CA ARG A 59 31.84 -32.62 19.97
C ARG A 59 31.04 -33.53 19.02
N PRO A 60 31.63 -34.64 18.54
CA PRO A 60 31.05 -35.46 17.47
C PRO A 60 29.89 -36.39 17.88
N TRP A 61 29.55 -36.54 19.17
CA TRP A 61 28.55 -37.53 19.60
C TRP A 61 27.79 -37.11 20.86
N ARG A 62 26.73 -36.30 20.72
CA ARG A 62 25.52 -36.29 21.58
C ARG A 62 24.58 -35.19 21.10
N GLY A 63 23.56 -35.61 20.34
CA GLY A 63 22.49 -34.75 19.88
C GLY A 63 21.66 -34.22 21.04
N TYR A 64 21.74 -32.92 21.25
CA TYR A 64 20.62 -32.12 21.72
C TYR A 64 20.30 -31.14 20.61
N ALA A 65 19.58 -31.63 19.60
CA ALA A 65 18.93 -30.79 18.62
C ALA A 65 17.68 -30.22 19.30
N TRP A 66 17.81 -29.01 19.85
CA TRP A 66 16.64 -28.21 20.18
C TRP A 66 16.08 -27.71 18.84
N ASP A 67 15.29 -28.55 18.14
CA ASP A 67 14.47 -28.14 17.00
C ASP A 67 13.22 -27.44 17.57
N THR A 68 13.41 -26.33 18.28
CA THR A 68 12.29 -25.46 18.66
C THR A 68 11.80 -24.78 17.40
N ARG A 69 10.70 -25.31 16.87
CA ARG A 69 9.91 -24.67 15.82
C ARG A 69 8.91 -23.76 16.50
N ASP A 70 9.30 -22.52 16.72
CA ASP A 70 8.36 -21.52 17.18
C ASP A 70 7.55 -21.07 15.96
N VAL A 71 6.27 -21.45 15.95
CA VAL A 71 5.31 -21.01 14.95
C VAL A 71 4.63 -19.77 15.51
N ILE A 72 5.14 -18.61 15.14
CA ILE A 72 4.50 -17.33 15.45
C ILE A 72 3.37 -17.15 14.44
N ARG A 73 2.12 -17.19 14.93
CA ARG A 73 0.94 -16.89 14.13
C ARG A 73 0.47 -15.49 14.50
N THR A 74 0.57 -14.56 13.56
CA THR A 74 -0.10 -13.27 13.65
C THR A 74 -1.47 -13.45 13.01
N PRO A 75 -2.59 -13.27 13.74
CA PRO A 75 -3.92 -13.35 13.16
C PRO A 75 -4.10 -12.25 12.09
N PRO A 76 -5.00 -12.42 11.11
CA PRO A 76 -5.35 -11.32 10.22
C PRO A 76 -5.99 -10.19 11.01
N GLU A 77 -5.57 -8.96 10.72
CA GLU A 77 -6.11 -7.76 11.35
C GLU A 77 -7.00 -7.02 10.35
N VAL A 78 -8.17 -6.58 10.79
CA VAL A 78 -9.08 -5.75 9.99
C VAL A 78 -8.86 -4.31 10.41
N MET A 79 -8.20 -3.54 9.56
CA MET A 79 -8.03 -2.11 9.76
C MET A 79 -9.17 -1.36 9.10
N HIS A 80 -9.77 -0.45 9.86
CA HIS A 80 -10.75 0.50 9.35
C HIS A 80 -9.99 1.78 9.02
N GLU A 81 -9.92 2.12 7.74
CA GLU A 81 -9.30 3.34 7.25
C GLU A 81 -10.33 4.12 6.43
N TRP A 82 -10.28 5.44 6.48
CA TRP A 82 -11.02 6.25 5.51
C TRP A 82 -10.10 6.62 4.35
N VAL A 83 -10.67 6.71 3.16
CA VAL A 83 -9.93 6.97 1.93
C VAL A 83 -10.74 7.84 0.99
N VAL A 84 -10.04 8.65 0.20
CA VAL A 84 -10.67 9.49 -0.82
C VAL A 84 -10.73 8.74 -2.16
N PHE A 85 -11.87 8.81 -2.82
CA PHE A 85 -12.12 8.27 -4.14
C PHE A 85 -12.49 9.38 -5.11
N GLN A 86 -11.99 9.32 -6.34
CA GLN A 86 -12.50 10.10 -7.47
C GLN A 86 -13.37 9.18 -8.33
N GLY A 87 -14.69 9.37 -8.27
CA GLY A 87 -15.65 8.44 -8.87
C GLY A 87 -15.43 6.99 -8.40
N PRO A 88 -15.03 6.05 -9.29
CA PRO A 88 -14.72 4.67 -8.93
C PRO A 88 -13.28 4.44 -8.44
N GLN A 89 -12.35 5.38 -8.66
CA GLN A 89 -10.92 5.18 -8.42
C GLN A 89 -10.53 5.62 -7.00
N ARG A 90 -9.81 4.77 -6.26
CA ARG A 90 -9.16 5.13 -4.98
C ARG A 90 -7.99 6.05 -5.30
N LEU A 91 -7.94 7.21 -4.65
CA LEU A 91 -6.80 8.11 -4.73
C LEU A 91 -5.75 7.74 -3.69
N THR A 92 -4.50 8.00 -4.01
CA THR A 92 -3.39 8.09 -3.05
C THR A 92 -3.38 9.46 -2.39
N VAL A 93 -2.65 9.60 -1.27
CA VAL A 93 -2.53 10.90 -0.58
C VAL A 93 -1.94 11.98 -1.49
N PRO A 94 -0.86 11.74 -2.26
CA PRO A 94 -0.34 12.73 -3.20
C PRO A 94 -1.33 13.10 -4.31
N GLU A 95 -2.03 12.12 -4.90
CA GLU A 95 -3.05 12.39 -5.93
C GLU A 95 -4.20 13.22 -5.38
N PHE A 96 -4.64 12.95 -4.15
CA PHE A 96 -5.64 13.77 -3.49
C PHE A 96 -5.16 15.22 -3.32
N LEU A 97 -3.96 15.42 -2.78
CA LEU A 97 -3.35 16.75 -2.61
C LEU A 97 -3.23 17.50 -3.94
N ASP A 98 -2.86 16.80 -5.01
CA ASP A 98 -2.77 17.38 -6.36
C ASP A 98 -4.15 17.83 -6.87
N VAL A 99 -5.17 16.99 -6.72
CA VAL A 99 -6.55 17.29 -7.17
C VAL A 99 -7.17 18.47 -6.41
N VAL A 100 -6.87 18.64 -5.12
CA VAL A 100 -7.34 19.79 -4.32
C VAL A 100 -6.46 21.03 -4.46
N GLY A 101 -5.51 21.04 -5.42
CA GLY A 101 -4.69 22.20 -5.74
C GLY A 101 -3.48 22.44 -4.83
N ARG A 102 -3.15 21.49 -3.93
CA ARG A 102 -1.98 21.53 -3.03
C ARG A 102 -0.75 20.92 -3.71
N HIS A 103 -0.48 21.33 -4.95
CA HIS A 103 0.58 20.78 -5.81
C HIS A 103 1.96 20.75 -5.13
N GLY A 104 2.34 21.82 -4.42
CA GLY A 104 3.64 21.88 -3.74
C GLY A 104 3.79 20.86 -2.61
N GLU A 105 2.70 20.49 -1.94
CA GLU A 105 2.71 19.47 -0.90
C GLU A 105 2.67 18.06 -1.49
N ALA A 106 1.91 17.87 -2.57
CA ALA A 106 1.90 16.65 -3.36
C ALA A 106 3.32 16.33 -3.88
N ASP A 107 4.01 17.31 -4.47
CA ASP A 107 5.38 17.17 -4.96
C ASP A 107 6.37 16.84 -3.83
N ALA A 108 6.29 17.55 -2.71
CA ALA A 108 7.15 17.30 -1.56
C ALA A 108 6.89 15.91 -0.92
N LEU A 109 5.65 15.41 -0.99
CA LEU A 109 5.31 14.07 -0.53
C LEU A 109 5.80 13.00 -1.51
N MET A 110 5.62 13.22 -2.82
CA MET A 110 6.14 12.35 -3.88
C MET A 110 7.66 12.23 -3.85
N GLU A 111 8.37 13.33 -3.58
CA GLU A 111 9.82 13.30 -3.42
C GLU A 111 10.23 12.44 -2.21
N ARG A 112 9.51 12.57 -1.09
CA ARG A 112 9.73 11.75 0.12
C ARG A 112 9.48 10.26 -0.14
N ILE A 113 8.38 9.93 -0.82
CA ILE A 113 8.05 8.55 -1.24
C ILE A 113 9.16 8.01 -2.15
N THR A 114 9.52 8.74 -3.20
CA THR A 114 10.56 8.33 -4.17
C THR A 114 11.91 8.12 -3.49
N ARG A 115 12.29 9.01 -2.57
CA ARG A 115 13.53 8.88 -1.80
C ARG A 115 13.52 7.64 -0.90
N SER A 116 12.38 7.36 -0.28
CA SER A 116 12.21 6.19 0.59
C SER A 116 12.18 4.89 -0.23
N GLU A 117 11.55 4.85 -1.40
CA GLU A 117 11.62 3.72 -2.33
C GLU A 117 13.04 3.48 -2.84
N LYS A 118 13.74 4.54 -3.24
CA LYS A 118 15.14 4.43 -3.69
C LYS A 118 16.03 3.88 -2.58
N THR A 119 15.81 4.33 -1.35
CA THR A 119 16.48 3.80 -0.16
C THR A 119 16.14 2.33 0.02
N SER A 120 14.86 1.95 -0.04
CA SER A 120 14.42 0.57 0.08
C SER A 120 15.06 -0.34 -0.97
N ARG A 121 15.03 0.05 -2.25
CA ARG A 121 15.65 -0.70 -3.34
C ARG A 121 17.17 -0.85 -3.16
N SER A 122 17.85 0.21 -2.73
CA SER A 122 19.30 0.19 -2.53
C SER A 122 19.70 -0.76 -1.40
N PHE A 123 19.01 -0.67 -0.26
CA PHE A 123 19.26 -1.56 0.87
C PHE A 123 18.75 -2.99 0.64
N GLY A 124 17.69 -3.17 -0.14
CA GLY A 124 17.21 -4.47 -0.59
C GLY A 124 18.22 -5.17 -1.50
N ALA A 125 18.82 -4.43 -2.46
CA ALA A 125 19.91 -4.94 -3.30
C ALA A 125 21.14 -5.30 -2.46
N ALA A 126 21.53 -4.46 -1.50
CA ALA A 126 22.60 -4.77 -0.55
C ALA A 126 22.27 -6.01 0.29
N SER A 127 21.02 -6.19 0.70
CA SER A 127 20.56 -7.37 1.44
C SER A 127 20.78 -8.64 0.62
N LEU A 128 20.30 -8.66 -0.62
CA LEU A 128 20.48 -9.77 -1.55
C LEU A 128 21.96 -10.07 -1.84
N GLY A 129 22.76 -9.03 -2.05
CA GLY A 129 24.21 -9.17 -2.21
C GLY A 129 24.88 -9.75 -0.96
N GLY A 130 24.43 -9.34 0.22
CA GLY A 130 24.86 -9.89 1.50
C GLY A 130 24.51 -11.37 1.65
N VAL A 131 23.30 -11.79 1.26
CA VAL A 131 22.91 -13.21 1.25
C VAL A 131 23.83 -14.00 0.33
N ALA A 132 24.08 -13.51 -0.88
CA ALA A 132 24.98 -14.17 -1.83
C ALA A 132 26.41 -14.30 -1.28
N ALA A 133 26.95 -13.24 -0.67
CA ALA A 133 28.26 -13.28 0.00
C ALA A 133 28.27 -14.23 1.21
N GLY A 134 27.18 -14.29 1.97
CA GLY A 134 26.96 -15.24 3.06
C GLY A 134 27.06 -16.69 2.58
N VAL A 135 26.29 -17.03 1.53
CA VAL A 135 26.30 -18.36 0.90
C VAL A 135 27.67 -18.69 0.33
N ALA A 136 28.30 -17.76 -0.40
CA ALA A 136 29.63 -17.95 -0.95
C ALA A 136 30.69 -18.15 0.14
N GLY A 137 30.59 -17.44 1.26
CA GLY A 137 31.46 -17.62 2.42
C GLY A 137 31.31 -19.00 3.05
N VAL A 138 30.07 -19.46 3.26
CA VAL A 138 29.80 -20.81 3.80
C VAL A 138 30.34 -21.90 2.88
N VAL A 139 30.03 -21.83 1.58
CA VAL A 139 30.56 -22.78 0.58
C VAL A 139 32.08 -22.72 0.55
N GLY A 140 32.65 -21.52 0.55
CA GLY A 140 34.09 -21.27 0.58
C GLY A 140 34.78 -21.91 1.78
N VAL A 141 34.25 -21.76 3.00
CA VAL A 141 34.80 -22.41 4.19
C VAL A 141 34.80 -23.95 4.06
N LEU A 142 33.78 -24.53 3.42
CA LEU A 142 33.66 -25.98 3.26
C LEU A 142 34.66 -26.56 2.25
N VAL A 143 35.04 -25.79 1.23
CA VAL A 143 35.91 -26.27 0.13
C VAL A 143 37.34 -25.73 0.19
N ALA A 144 37.59 -24.65 0.95
CA ALA A 144 38.88 -23.98 0.97
C ALA A 144 39.91 -24.68 1.88
N PRO A 145 41.21 -24.57 1.52
CA PRO A 145 42.31 -24.95 2.40
C PRO A 145 42.26 -24.26 3.79
N PRO A 146 42.79 -24.89 4.86
CA PRO A 146 42.70 -24.37 6.22
C PRO A 146 43.22 -22.94 6.42
N ASP A 147 44.23 -22.52 5.67
CA ASP A 147 44.83 -21.19 5.69
C ASP A 147 43.91 -20.10 5.09
N GLN A 148 42.96 -20.48 4.23
CA GLN A 148 42.02 -19.58 3.56
C GLN A 148 40.62 -19.59 4.19
N GLN A 149 40.31 -20.59 5.02
CA GLN A 149 39.04 -20.68 5.75
C GLN A 149 38.70 -19.44 6.58
N PRO A 150 39.65 -18.76 7.27
CA PRO A 150 39.35 -17.53 8.01
C PRO A 150 38.84 -16.41 7.10
N THR A 151 39.38 -16.29 5.88
CA THR A 151 38.96 -15.28 4.91
C THR A 151 37.55 -15.54 4.42
N PHE A 152 37.22 -16.78 4.05
CA PHE A 152 35.85 -17.14 3.65
C PHE A 152 34.85 -17.04 4.80
N SER A 153 35.28 -17.31 6.04
CA SER A 153 34.47 -17.10 7.24
C SER A 153 34.15 -15.62 7.44
N ALA A 154 35.13 -14.73 7.27
CA ALA A 154 34.92 -13.28 7.35
C ALA A 154 33.98 -12.77 6.25
N ILE A 155 34.12 -13.25 5.01
CA ILE A 155 33.21 -12.94 3.90
C ILE A 155 31.78 -13.41 4.22
N GLY A 156 31.64 -14.63 4.73
CA GLY A 156 30.33 -15.19 5.09
C GLY A 156 29.63 -14.36 6.19
N LEU A 157 30.36 -14.03 7.26
CA LEU A 157 29.85 -13.22 8.36
C LEU A 157 29.53 -11.79 7.93
N GLY A 158 30.42 -11.16 7.15
CA GLY A 158 30.20 -9.82 6.60
C GLY A 158 28.97 -9.78 5.69
N GLY A 159 28.84 -10.77 4.80
CA GLY A 159 27.69 -10.93 3.92
C GLY A 159 26.38 -11.07 4.69
N LEU A 160 26.33 -11.96 5.68
CA LEU A 160 25.14 -12.12 6.53
C LEU A 160 24.80 -10.86 7.33
N GLY A 161 25.81 -10.14 7.84
CA GLY A 161 25.59 -8.84 8.50
C GLY A 161 24.97 -7.80 7.57
N THR A 162 25.49 -7.67 6.34
CA THR A 162 24.91 -6.81 5.31
C THR A 162 23.52 -7.26 4.90
N ALA A 163 23.27 -8.57 4.81
CA ALA A 163 21.96 -9.14 4.50
C ALA A 163 20.89 -8.68 5.49
N ILE A 164 21.18 -8.83 6.79
CA ILE A 164 20.25 -8.49 7.87
C ILE A 164 20.01 -6.99 7.92
N LEU A 165 21.08 -6.19 7.97
CA LEU A 165 20.96 -4.73 8.07
C LEU A 165 20.28 -4.14 6.82
N GLY A 166 20.67 -4.58 5.64
CA GLY A 166 20.04 -4.18 4.39
C GLY A 166 18.56 -4.57 4.34
N GLY A 167 18.23 -5.78 4.78
CA GLY A 167 16.86 -6.28 4.83
C GLY A 167 15.98 -5.41 5.74
N LEU A 168 16.43 -5.15 6.96
CA LEU A 168 15.72 -4.33 7.95
C LEU A 168 15.50 -2.88 7.45
N VAL A 169 16.54 -2.23 6.92
CA VAL A 169 16.38 -0.85 6.42
C VAL A 169 15.46 -0.82 5.20
N SER A 170 15.54 -1.83 4.32
CA SER A 170 14.68 -1.92 3.16
C SER A 170 13.20 -2.08 3.51
N SER A 171 12.88 -2.92 4.52
CA SER A 171 11.51 -3.17 4.95
C SER A 171 10.89 -1.96 5.63
N VAL A 172 11.62 -1.29 6.53
CA VAL A 172 11.17 -0.06 7.19
C VAL A 172 10.91 1.05 6.17
N SER A 173 11.81 1.20 5.20
CA SER A 173 11.66 2.21 4.15
C SER A 173 10.47 1.90 3.22
N ALA A 174 10.27 0.63 2.85
CA ALA A 174 9.12 0.21 2.05
C ALA A 174 7.80 0.45 2.79
N SER A 175 7.74 0.06 4.07
CA SER A 175 6.57 0.30 4.93
C SER A 175 6.25 1.79 5.03
N ARG A 176 7.27 2.62 5.30
CA ARG A 176 7.08 4.08 5.39
C ARG A 176 6.58 4.69 4.08
N SER A 177 7.11 4.22 2.94
CA SER A 177 6.66 4.67 1.62
C SER A 177 5.19 4.34 1.39
N ALA A 178 4.79 3.11 1.71
CA ALA A 178 3.41 2.65 1.57
C ALA A 178 2.45 3.42 2.50
N THR A 179 2.83 3.64 3.76
CA THR A 179 2.06 4.46 4.70
C THR A 179 1.91 5.89 4.17
N LEU A 180 2.99 6.55 3.77
CA LEU A 180 2.92 7.93 3.25
C LEU A 180 2.08 8.05 1.97
N ALA A 181 2.03 7.01 1.15
CA ALA A 181 1.26 7.02 -0.10
C ALA A 181 -0.23 6.72 0.12
N HIS A 182 -0.59 5.88 1.08
CA HIS A 182 -1.92 5.28 1.15
C HIS A 182 -2.68 5.48 2.47
N ASP A 183 -2.00 5.84 3.56
CA ASP A 183 -2.58 6.00 4.89
C ASP A 183 -3.02 7.46 5.10
N PHE A 184 -4.23 7.77 4.62
CA PHE A 184 -4.87 9.07 4.77
C PHE A 184 -4.95 9.54 6.24
N PRO A 185 -5.43 8.74 7.21
CA PRO A 185 -5.47 9.13 8.62
C PRO A 185 -4.12 9.61 9.17
N SER A 186 -3.01 9.04 8.70
CA SER A 186 -1.67 9.44 9.16
C SER A 186 -1.17 10.75 8.53
N ALA A 187 -1.69 11.11 7.36
CA ALA A 187 -1.17 12.21 6.55
C ALA A 187 -2.03 13.47 6.62
N ILE A 188 -3.36 13.32 6.70
CA ILE A 188 -4.33 14.42 6.65
C ILE A 188 -5.43 14.13 7.67
N ASP A 189 -5.89 15.15 8.38
CA ASP A 189 -7.03 15.02 9.29
C ASP A 189 -8.35 14.84 8.52
N LEU A 190 -9.27 14.01 9.02
CA LEU A 190 -10.53 13.72 8.35
C LEU A 190 -11.40 14.98 8.17
N GLU A 191 -11.40 15.90 9.14
CA GLU A 191 -12.18 17.13 9.07
C GLU A 191 -11.64 18.03 7.95
N VAL A 192 -10.31 18.16 7.88
CA VAL A 192 -9.63 18.93 6.81
C VAL A 192 -9.91 18.31 5.45
N ALA A 193 -9.74 17.00 5.30
CA ALA A 193 -10.03 16.31 4.04
C ALA A 193 -11.50 16.44 3.65
N SER A 194 -12.42 16.38 4.61
CA SER A 194 -13.86 16.54 4.35
C SER A 194 -14.20 17.93 3.83
N GLU A 195 -13.57 18.96 4.39
CA GLU A 195 -13.74 20.34 3.95
C GLU A 195 -13.16 20.57 2.54
N GLU A 196 -11.92 20.11 2.29
CA GLU A 196 -11.29 20.20 0.96
C GLU A 196 -12.09 19.45 -0.11
N VAL A 197 -12.61 18.25 0.21
CA VAL A 197 -13.50 17.49 -0.69
C VAL A 197 -14.80 18.26 -0.97
N ARG A 198 -15.36 18.92 0.05
CA ARG A 198 -16.59 19.71 -0.09
C ARG A 198 -16.36 20.92 -1.00
N GLU A 199 -15.28 21.66 -0.77
CA GLU A 199 -14.90 22.82 -1.58
C GLU A 199 -14.63 22.43 -3.04
N HIS A 200 -13.78 21.41 -3.27
CA HIS A 200 -13.46 20.93 -4.62
C HIS A 200 -14.71 20.47 -5.39
N ASN A 201 -15.62 19.74 -4.74
CA ASN A 201 -16.84 19.27 -5.38
C ASN A 201 -17.80 20.42 -5.72
N GLU A 202 -17.84 21.48 -4.91
CA GLU A 202 -18.65 22.66 -5.18
C GLU A 202 -18.08 23.46 -6.36
N GLU A 203 -16.76 23.66 -6.40
CA GLU A 203 -16.09 24.29 -7.55
C GLU A 203 -16.29 23.48 -8.84
N LEU A 204 -16.15 22.16 -8.78
CA LEU A 204 -16.40 21.26 -9.90
C LEU A 204 -17.85 21.38 -10.39
N ARG A 205 -18.81 21.43 -9.46
CA ARG A 205 -20.22 21.59 -9.76
C ARG A 205 -20.50 22.91 -10.48
N GLU A 206 -19.94 24.00 -9.98
CA GLU A 206 -20.09 25.33 -10.58
C GLU A 206 -19.45 25.41 -11.96
N ARG A 207 -18.24 24.87 -12.11
CA ARG A 207 -17.51 24.82 -13.38
C ARG A 207 -18.26 24.05 -14.47
N LEU A 208 -18.92 22.96 -14.10
CA LEU A 208 -19.71 22.13 -15.02
C LEU A 208 -21.17 22.61 -15.17
N GLY A 209 -21.57 23.70 -14.52
CA GLY A 209 -22.94 24.21 -14.59
C GLY A 209 -24.00 23.24 -14.04
N VAL A 210 -23.60 22.26 -13.23
CA VAL A 210 -24.52 21.24 -12.70
C VAL A 210 -25.31 21.83 -11.53
N SER A 211 -26.64 21.74 -11.58
CA SER A 211 -27.45 22.25 -10.47
C SER A 211 -27.32 21.35 -9.21
N PRO A 212 -27.39 21.91 -7.99
CA PRO A 212 -27.25 21.13 -6.75
C PRO A 212 -28.22 19.95 -6.65
N ARG A 213 -29.45 20.14 -7.14
CA ARG A 213 -30.48 19.10 -7.16
C ARG A 213 -30.12 17.94 -8.08
N THR A 214 -29.51 18.22 -9.23
CA THR A 214 -29.08 17.20 -10.21
C THR A 214 -27.87 16.44 -9.68
N ALA A 215 -26.87 17.16 -9.15
CA ALA A 215 -25.71 16.56 -8.50
C ALA A 215 -26.11 15.62 -7.36
N TYR A 216 -26.96 16.08 -6.42
CA TYR A 216 -27.42 15.26 -5.30
C TYR A 216 -28.21 14.02 -5.76
N ARG A 217 -29.07 14.17 -6.77
CA ARG A 217 -29.84 13.05 -7.33
C ARG A 217 -28.94 11.97 -7.94
N GLU A 218 -27.89 12.36 -8.66
CA GLU A 218 -26.96 11.36 -9.21
C GLU A 218 -26.07 10.73 -8.15
N LEU A 219 -25.61 11.50 -7.16
CA LEU A 219 -24.83 10.95 -6.04
C LEU A 219 -25.63 10.00 -5.17
N SER A 220 -26.93 10.25 -4.99
CA SER A 220 -27.85 9.37 -4.24
C SER A 220 -28.23 8.10 -5.00
N ARG A 221 -28.03 8.07 -6.33
CA ARG A 221 -28.29 6.89 -7.16
C ARG A 221 -27.19 5.87 -7.16
N ASP A 222 -25.98 6.24 -6.76
CA ASP A 222 -24.88 5.28 -6.70
C ASP A 222 -25.25 4.16 -5.71
N PRO A 223 -25.60 2.95 -6.20
CA PRO A 223 -26.11 1.88 -5.34
C PRO A 223 -25.04 1.41 -4.35
N ARG A 224 -23.79 1.82 -4.52
CA ARG A 224 -22.68 1.57 -3.61
C ARG A 224 -22.81 2.37 -2.30
N ARG A 225 -23.56 3.48 -2.26
CA ARG A 225 -23.87 4.20 -1.01
C ARG A 225 -24.83 3.45 -0.09
N VAL A 226 -25.67 2.57 -0.62
CA VAL A 226 -26.69 1.85 0.17
C VAL A 226 -26.12 0.57 0.80
N ARG A 227 -24.92 0.14 0.37
CA ARG A 227 -24.17 -0.95 1.02
C ARG A 227 -22.99 -0.39 1.80
N GLY A 228 -23.29 0.48 2.77
CA GLY A 228 -22.49 0.45 3.99
C GLY A 228 -22.71 -0.90 4.68
N PRO A 229 -21.70 -1.50 5.32
CA PRO A 229 -21.87 -2.71 6.12
C PRO A 229 -22.95 -2.54 7.19
#